data_AF-A0A9D9I7Z2-F1
#
_entry.id   AF-A0A9D9I7Z2-F1
#
_cell.length_a   1.000
_cell.length_b   1.000
_cell.length_c   1.000
_cell.angle_alpha   90.00
_cell.angle_beta   90.00
_cell.angle_gamma   90.00
#
_symmetry.space_group_name_H-M   'P 1'
#
loop_
_entity.id
_entity.type
_entity.pdbx_description
1 polymer ?
#
loop_
_entity_poly.entity_id
_entity_poly.type
_entity_poly.pdbx_seq_one_letter_code
_entity_poly.pdbx_strand_id
1 'polypeptide(L)' 'MKVLLINGSPNQTGCTYTALHEVETTLQANGIETELLYLGKK' A
#
# COMPACT_ATOMS: atom_id res chain seq x y z
N MET A 1 -10.07 -1.87 -12.79
CA MET A 1 -10.11 -2.50 -11.45
C MET A 1 -9.43 -1.55 -10.49
N LYS A 2 -9.93 -1.39 -9.25
CA LYS A 2 -9.32 -0.55 -8.23
C LYS A 2 -8.92 -1.40 -7.02
N VAL A 3 -7.69 -1.28 -6.56
CA VAL A 3 -7.13 -2.05 -5.43
C VAL A 3 -6.87 -1.14 -4.24
N LEU A 4 -7.38 -1.54 -3.07
CA LEU A 4 -7.10 -0.86 -1.81
C LEU A 4 -5.97 -1.58 -1.08
N LEU A 5 -4.89 -0.85 -0.79
CA LEU A 5 -3.74 -1.32 -0.02
C LEU A 5 -3.87 -0.78 1.41
N ILE A 6 -3.76 -1.64 2.42
CA ILE A 6 -3.92 -1.26 3.82
C ILE A 6 -2.61 -1.51 4.57
N ASN A 7 -1.95 -0.44 5.00
CA ASN A 7 -0.84 -0.52 5.94
C ASN A 7 -1.38 -0.63 7.37
N GLY A 8 -1.42 -1.85 7.90
CA GLY A 8 -1.80 -2.15 9.30
C GLY A 8 -0.63 -2.18 10.30
N SER A 9 0.61 -1.91 9.86
CA SER A 9 1.79 -1.89 10.74
C SER A 9 1.75 -0.70 11.69
N PRO A 10 2.23 -0.79 12.95
CA PRO A 10 2.37 0.38 13.82
C PRO A 10 3.19 1.51 13.19
N ASN A 11 4.10 1.18 12.26
CA ASN A 11 4.95 2.14 11.59
C ASN A 11 4.36 2.56 10.23
N GLN A 12 4.00 3.85 10.10
CA GLN A 12 3.46 4.41 8.85
C GLN A 12 4.41 4.23 7.66
N THR A 13 5.72 4.36 7.87
CA THR A 13 6.77 4.28 6.83
C THR A 13 7.81 3.19 7.16
N GLY A 14 7.36 2.02 7.64
CA GLY A 14 8.21 0.86 7.91
C GLY A 14 8.22 -0.19 6.80
N CYS A 15 8.69 -1.41 7.10
CA CYS A 15 8.81 -2.49 6.11
C CYS A 15 7.49 -2.81 5.37
N THR A 16 6.35 -2.74 6.07
CA THR A 16 5.03 -2.95 5.46
C THR A 16 4.69 -1.88 4.43
N TYR A 17 5.04 -0.61 4.69
CA TYR A 17 4.88 0.46 3.71
C TYR A 17 5.74 0.19 2.48
N THR A 18 7.02 -0.15 2.66
CA THR A 18 7.93 -0.47 1.55
C THR A 18 7.39 -1.61 0.69
N ALA A 19 6.91 -2.69 1.31
CA ALA A 19 6.34 -3.82 0.59
C ALA A 19 5.06 -3.43 -0.17
N LEU A 20 4.15 -2.67 0.45
CA LEU A 20 2.92 -2.21 -0.19
C LEU A 20 3.20 -1.24 -1.35
N HIS A 21 4.23 -0.40 -1.24
CA HIS A 21 4.62 0.53 -2.30
C HIS A 21 5.20 -0.18 -3.53
N GLU A 22 5.90 -1.30 -3.36
CA GLU A 22 6.32 -2.11 -4.51
C GLU A 22 5.14 -2.81 -5.21
N VAL A 23 4.17 -3.29 -4.43
CA VAL A 23 2.92 -3.83 -4.97
C VAL A 23 2.15 -2.73 -5.71
N GLU A 24 2.07 -1.54 -5.12
CA GLU A 24 1.44 -0.35 -5.72
C GLU A 24 2.05 -0.03 -7.08
N THR A 25 3.37 0.11 -7.14
CA THR A 25 4.13 0.42 -8.36
C THR A 25 3.89 -0.61 -9.45
N THR A 26 3.92 -1.90 -9.08
CA THR A 26 3.66 -3.00 -10.03
C THR A 26 2.23 -2.97 -10.57
N LEU A 27 1.24 -2.70 -9.72
CA LEU A 27 -0.17 -2.62 -10.14
C LEU A 27 -0.42 -1.42 -11.06
N GLN A 28 0.12 -0.26 -10.71
CA GLN A 28 0.00 0.94 -11.54
C GLN A 28 0.64 0.75 -12.93
N ALA A 29 1.80 0.07 -13.00
CA ALA A 29 2.43 -0.28 -14.28
C ALA A 29 1.56 -1.19 -15.17
N ASN A 30 0.63 -1.95 -14.57
CA ASN A 30 -0.35 -2.76 -15.29
C ASN A 30 -1.70 -2.03 -15.53
N GLY A 31 -1.76 -0.71 -15.29
CA GLY A 31 -2.96 0.10 -15.49
C GLY A 31 -4.05 -0.13 -14.43
N ILE A 32 -3.68 -0.69 -13.26
CA ILE A 32 -4.58 -0.91 -12.14
C ILE A 32 -4.46 0.28 -11.18
N GLU A 33 -5.57 0.96 -10.91
CA GLU A 33 -5.61 2.05 -9.94
C GLU A 33 -5.47 1.49 -8.52
N THR A 34 -4.65 2.16 -7.71
CA THR A 34 -4.39 1.79 -6.33
C THR A 34 -4.68 2.96 -5.39
N GLU A 35 -5.04 2.63 -4.16
CA GLU A 35 -5.16 3.61 -3.07
C GLU A 35 -4.54 3.00 -1.81
N LEU A 36 -3.63 3.72 -1.13
CA LEU A 36 -2.95 3.26 0.08
C LEU A 36 -3.51 3.96 1.31
N LEU A 37 -4.07 3.20 2.24
CA LEU A 37 -4.54 3.68 3.54
C LEU A 37 -3.68 3.16 4.69
N TYR A 38 -3.38 4.03 5.65
CA TYR A 38 -2.68 3.68 6.87
C TYR A 38 -3.66 3.56 8.04
N LEU A 39 -3.79 2.34 8.59
CA LEU A 39 -4.69 2.03 9.71
C LEU A 39 -3.94 1.44 10.92
N GLY A 40 -2.61 1.49 10.91
CA GLY A 40 -1.78 0.88 11.95
C GLY A 40 -1.65 1.68 13.25
N LYS A 41 -2.41 2.77 13.43
CA LYS A 41 -2.44 3.49 14.71
C LYS A 41 -3.04 2.58 15.80
N LYS A 42 -2.25 2.32 16.85
CA LYS A 42 -2.72 1.90 18.16
C LYS A 42 -2.79 3.11 19.09
#